data_AF-A0A949TZM4-F1
#
_entry.id   AF-A0A949TZM4-F1
#
_cell.length_a   1.000
_cell.length_b   1.000
_cell.length_c   1.000
_cell.angle_alpha   90.00
_cell.angle_beta   90.00
_cell.angle_gamma   90.00
#
_symmetry.space_group_name_H-M   'P 1'
#
loop_
_entity.id
_entity.type
_entity.pdbx_description
1 polymer ?
#
loop_
_entity_poly.entity_id
_entity_poly.type
_entity_poly.pdbx_seq_one_letter_code
_entity_poly.pdbx_strand_id
1 'polypeptide(L)'
;MTEKLTRQLVMQKVFSKAYKNSKDGKVRVVQVAVAGKEITLAHVIGVSDQSVYKNLGLDIGTNAGKDFTGMSIGIINITPPESTVIAADIAVKSADVMIGFLDRFSGTLILTGSQTEIRTSIEEIVKYFREALKYKTCLVTER
;
A
#
# COMPACT_ATOMS: atom_id res chain seq x y z
N MET A 1 -27.49 -21.13 19.22
CA MET A 1 -26.12 -21.32 18.71
C MET A 1 -26.21 -21.24 17.19
N THR A 2 -25.95 -20.08 16.60
CA THR A 2 -26.17 -19.82 15.17
C THR A 2 -24.95 -20.25 14.37
N GLU A 3 -25.06 -21.30 13.56
CA GLU A 3 -24.01 -21.73 12.64
C GLU A 3 -23.63 -20.57 11.70
N LYS A 4 -22.43 -20.04 11.86
CA LYS A 4 -21.86 -19.08 10.91
C LYS A 4 -21.48 -19.83 9.65
N LEU A 5 -22.32 -19.78 8.62
CA LEU A 5 -21.94 -20.25 7.29
C LEU A 5 -20.75 -19.44 6.76
N THR A 6 -19.76 -20.13 6.20
CA THR A 6 -18.63 -19.51 5.50
C THR A 6 -19.07 -18.75 4.26
N ARG A 7 -18.36 -17.66 3.91
CA ARG A 7 -18.65 -16.81 2.74
C ARG A 7 -18.85 -17.61 1.45
N GLN A 8 -18.06 -18.67 1.24
CA GLN A 8 -18.18 -19.55 0.06
C GLN A 8 -19.54 -20.27 0.02
N LEU A 9 -20.01 -20.83 1.13
CA LEU A 9 -21.30 -21.53 1.19
C LEU A 9 -22.47 -20.56 1.00
N VAL A 10 -22.36 -19.35 1.56
CA VAL A 10 -23.37 -18.29 1.35
C VAL A 10 -23.42 -17.88 -0.12
N MET A 11 -22.26 -17.62 -0.74
CA MET A 11 -22.20 -17.31 -2.17
C MET A 11 -22.78 -18.44 -3.01
N GLN A 12 -22.39 -19.68 -2.75
CA GLN A 12 -22.87 -20.85 -3.52
C GLN A 12 -24.40 -21.01 -3.41
N LYS A 13 -24.99 -20.83 -2.22
CA LYS A 13 -26.46 -20.85 -2.04
C LYS A 13 -27.17 -19.67 -2.71
N VAL A 14 -26.62 -18.46 -2.63
CA VAL A 14 -27.22 -17.26 -3.24
C VAL A 14 -27.17 -17.33 -4.78
N PHE A 15 -26.01 -17.68 -5.34
CA PHE A 15 -25.84 -17.80 -6.79
C PHE A 15 -26.62 -18.96 -7.39
N SER A 16 -26.65 -20.13 -6.74
CA SER A 16 -27.42 -21.28 -7.25
C SER A 16 -28.93 -21.00 -7.29
N LYS A 17 -29.46 -20.28 -6.28
CA LYS A 17 -30.86 -19.84 -6.28
C LYS A 17 -31.15 -18.80 -7.36
N ALA A 18 -30.26 -17.82 -7.54
CA ALA A 18 -30.42 -16.79 -8.56
C ALA A 18 -30.30 -17.37 -9.99
N TYR A 19 -29.45 -18.37 -10.19
CA TYR A 19 -29.27 -19.05 -11.48
C TYR A 19 -30.49 -19.90 -11.85
N LYS A 20 -31.04 -20.68 -10.91
CA LYS A 20 -32.27 -21.47 -11.13
C LYS A 20 -33.48 -20.62 -11.49
N ASN A 21 -33.52 -19.36 -11.04
CA ASN A 21 -34.63 -18.43 -11.32
C ASN A 21 -34.40 -17.58 -12.57
N SER A 22 -33.28 -17.74 -13.28
CA SER A 22 -33.01 -16.99 -14.51
C SER A 22 -33.57 -17.70 -15.74
N LYS A 23 -34.39 -17.00 -16.52
CA LYS A 23 -34.97 -17.53 -17.76
C LYS A 23 -33.95 -17.75 -18.88
N ASP A 24 -32.84 -17.01 -18.85
CA ASP A 24 -31.82 -17.00 -19.92
C ASP A 24 -30.47 -17.56 -19.45
N GLY A 25 -30.41 -18.18 -18.26
CA GLY A 25 -29.17 -18.69 -17.66
C GLY A 25 -28.17 -17.60 -17.24
N LYS A 26 -28.57 -16.32 -17.25
CA LYS A 26 -27.71 -15.19 -16.83
C LYS A 26 -28.13 -14.66 -15.47
N VAL A 27 -27.17 -14.45 -14.57
CA VAL A 27 -27.41 -13.87 -13.24
C VAL A 27 -26.79 -12.48 -13.19
N ARG A 28 -27.59 -11.47 -12.84
CA ARG A 28 -27.11 -10.12 -12.57
C ARG A 28 -26.78 -10.00 -11.09
N VAL A 29 -25.55 -9.57 -10.78
CA VAL A 29 -25.12 -9.30 -9.40
C VAL A 29 -24.62 -7.88 -9.29
N VAL A 30 -25.11 -7.17 -8.27
CA VAL A 30 -24.55 -5.89 -7.84
C VAL A 30 -23.52 -6.19 -6.77
N GLN A 31 -22.26 -5.86 -7.05
CA GLN A 31 -21.18 -5.95 -6.09
C GLN A 31 -20.89 -4.57 -5.52
N VAL A 32 -20.92 -4.45 -4.20
CA VAL A 32 -20.47 -3.24 -3.50
C VAL A 32 -19.01 -3.45 -3.14
N ALA A 33 -18.13 -2.73 -3.83
CA ALA A 33 -16.71 -2.72 -3.51
C ALA A 33 -16.46 -1.75 -2.36
N VAL A 34 -15.64 -2.19 -1.39
CA VAL A 34 -15.11 -1.36 -0.31
C VAL A 34 -13.61 -1.54 -0.29
N ALA A 35 -12.87 -0.50 0.09
CA ALA A 35 -11.43 -0.60 0.20
C ALA A 35 -11.05 -1.60 1.31
N GLY A 36 -10.12 -2.51 0.98
CA GLY A 36 -9.49 -3.35 1.99
C GLY A 36 -8.55 -2.55 2.88
N LYS A 37 -8.03 -3.19 3.93
CA LYS A 37 -6.94 -2.65 4.78
C LYS A 37 -5.70 -3.51 4.58
N GLU A 38 -4.84 -3.12 3.65
CA GLU A 38 -3.67 -3.90 3.27
C GLU A 38 -2.47 -3.02 2.87
N ILE A 39 -1.27 -3.42 3.31
CA ILE A 39 -0.01 -2.98 2.70
C ILE A 39 0.41 -4.09 1.75
N THR A 40 0.40 -3.81 0.45
CA THR A 40 0.68 -4.79 -0.60
C THR A 40 2.14 -4.81 -1.01
N LEU A 41 2.85 -3.69 -0.84
CA LEU A 41 4.25 -3.53 -1.19
C LEU A 41 4.96 -2.72 -0.10
N ALA A 42 6.15 -3.18 0.29
CA ALA A 42 7.08 -2.51 1.18
C ALA A 42 8.49 -2.90 0.75
N HIS A 43 9.14 -2.04 -0.05
CA HIS A 43 10.39 -2.36 -0.72
C HIS A 43 11.43 -1.26 -0.51
N VAL A 44 12.66 -1.67 -0.16
CA VAL A 44 13.85 -0.83 -0.11
C VAL A 44 14.68 -1.09 -1.36
N ILE A 45 14.99 -0.04 -2.09
CA ILE A 45 15.91 -0.04 -3.20
C ILE A 45 17.16 0.68 -2.73
N GLY A 46 18.32 0.06 -2.92
CA GLY A 46 19.63 0.70 -2.72
C GLY A 46 19.84 1.90 -3.67
N VAL A 47 21.09 2.28 -3.85
CA VAL A 47 21.42 3.36 -4.77
C VAL A 47 21.08 2.95 -6.21
N SER A 48 20.12 3.66 -6.81
CA SER A 48 19.70 3.49 -8.20
C SER A 48 20.48 4.40 -9.17
N ASP A 49 20.32 4.15 -10.47
CA ASP A 49 20.80 5.04 -11.52
C ASP A 49 20.10 6.40 -11.50
N GLN A 50 20.83 7.45 -11.93
CA GLN A 50 20.32 8.83 -11.94
C GLN A 50 19.00 8.98 -12.72
N SER A 51 18.82 8.20 -13.79
CA SER A 51 17.61 8.20 -14.61
C SER A 51 16.35 7.82 -13.83
N VAL A 52 16.48 6.98 -12.79
CA VAL A 52 15.37 6.56 -11.94
C VAL A 52 14.85 7.74 -11.12
N TYR A 53 15.71 8.46 -10.38
CA TYR A 53 15.27 9.61 -9.58
C TYR A 53 14.63 10.70 -10.42
N LYS A 54 15.21 10.97 -11.61
CA LYS A 54 14.68 11.97 -12.54
C LYS A 54 13.30 11.58 -13.08
N ASN A 55 13.11 10.31 -13.44
CA ASN A 55 11.81 9.82 -13.93
C ASN A 55 10.76 9.72 -12.83
N LEU A 56 11.17 9.52 -11.57
CA LEU A 56 10.30 9.58 -10.40
C LEU A 56 9.89 11.01 -10.05
N GLY A 57 10.58 12.04 -10.58
CA GLY A 57 10.27 13.44 -10.33
C GLY A 57 10.43 13.83 -8.86
N LEU A 58 11.43 13.29 -8.17
CA LEU A 58 11.63 13.53 -6.74
C LEU A 58 12.07 14.98 -6.45
N ASP A 59 12.61 15.66 -7.46
CA ASP A 59 13.14 17.03 -7.45
C ASP A 59 12.09 18.09 -7.82
N ILE A 60 10.80 17.81 -7.61
CA ILE A 60 9.70 18.76 -7.88
C ILE A 60 9.04 19.25 -6.58
N GLY A 61 8.20 20.29 -6.70
CA GLY A 61 7.39 20.78 -5.58
C GLY A 61 8.25 21.27 -4.40
N THR A 62 8.03 20.73 -3.21
CA THR A 62 8.78 21.08 -1.99
C THR A 62 10.24 20.61 -2.01
N ASN A 63 10.60 19.77 -2.99
CA ASN A 63 11.93 19.24 -3.20
C ASN A 63 12.62 19.84 -4.44
N ALA A 64 12.07 20.94 -4.97
CA ALA A 64 12.59 21.63 -6.15
C ALA A 64 14.10 21.92 -6.03
N GLY A 65 14.88 21.39 -6.98
CA GLY A 65 16.32 21.63 -7.09
C GLY A 65 17.21 20.82 -6.13
N LYS A 66 16.64 19.86 -5.38
CA LYS A 66 17.45 18.91 -4.59
C LYS A 66 17.97 17.78 -5.47
N ASP A 67 19.21 17.39 -5.25
CA ASP A 67 19.78 16.18 -5.84
C ASP A 67 19.60 15.00 -4.88
N PHE A 68 18.93 13.95 -5.35
CA PHE A 68 18.68 12.71 -4.61
C PHE A 68 19.62 11.58 -5.07
N THR A 69 20.53 11.85 -6.01
CA THR A 69 21.48 10.87 -6.50
C THR A 69 22.33 10.33 -5.35
N GLY A 70 22.44 9.01 -5.25
CA GLY A 70 23.17 8.35 -4.17
C GLY A 70 22.32 8.05 -2.92
N MET A 71 21.06 8.47 -2.88
CA MET A 71 20.13 8.08 -1.82
C MET A 71 19.43 6.77 -2.15
N SER A 72 19.12 5.98 -1.13
CA SER A 72 18.23 4.83 -1.29
C SER A 72 16.79 5.30 -1.52
N ILE A 73 15.94 4.41 -2.03
CA ILE A 73 14.52 4.69 -2.28
C ILE A 73 13.68 3.66 -1.53
N GLY A 74 12.73 4.12 -0.72
CA GLY A 74 11.70 3.29 -0.12
C GLY A 74 10.38 3.43 -0.88
N ILE A 75 9.74 2.32 -1.25
CA ILE A 75 8.43 2.31 -1.92
C ILE A 75 7.45 1.50 -1.10
N ILE A 76 6.32 2.11 -0.77
CA ILE A 76 5.20 1.45 -0.08
C ILE A 76 3.91 1.68 -0.88
N ASN A 77 3.08 0.64 -0.98
CA ASN A 77 1.72 0.76 -1.49
C ASN A 77 0.70 0.30 -0.43
N ILE A 78 -0.27 1.18 -0.15
CA ILE A 78 -1.24 1.01 0.95
C ILE A 78 -2.67 1.17 0.43
N THR A 79 -3.55 0.28 0.85
CA THR A 79 -5.00 0.39 0.68
C THR A 79 -5.67 0.45 2.05
N PRO A 80 -6.56 1.42 2.34
CA PRO A 80 -7.02 2.48 1.44
C PRO A 80 -5.97 3.61 1.26
N PRO A 81 -5.98 4.32 0.11
CA PRO A 81 -4.98 5.33 -0.25
C PRO A 81 -4.76 6.46 0.74
N GLU A 82 -5.79 6.85 1.49
CA GLU A 82 -5.72 7.92 2.49
C GLU A 82 -4.76 7.57 3.64
N SER A 83 -4.53 6.27 3.87
CA SER A 83 -3.63 5.79 4.91
C SER A 83 -2.16 6.09 4.62
N THR A 84 -1.81 6.40 3.38
CA THR A 84 -0.48 6.88 2.99
C THR A 84 -0.07 8.12 3.77
N VAL A 85 -1.02 8.97 4.16
CA VAL A 85 -0.76 10.15 4.99
C VAL A 85 -0.26 9.75 6.39
N ILE A 86 -0.85 8.70 6.97
CA ILE A 86 -0.43 8.16 8.27
C ILE A 86 0.94 7.51 8.15
N ALA A 87 1.17 6.73 7.09
CA ALA A 87 2.47 6.10 6.85
C ALA A 87 3.60 7.14 6.67
N ALA A 88 3.32 8.24 5.97
CA ALA A 88 4.29 9.32 5.80
C ALA A 88 4.65 10.01 7.12
N ASP A 89 3.67 10.27 7.99
CA ASP A 89 3.90 10.84 9.32
C ASP A 89 4.74 9.91 10.21
N ILE A 90 4.50 8.60 10.15
CA ILE A 90 5.29 7.61 10.87
C ILE A 90 6.72 7.56 10.34
N ALA A 91 6.89 7.59 9.00
CA ALA A 91 8.21 7.51 8.35
C ALA A 91 9.17 8.58 8.90
N VAL A 92 8.78 9.85 8.79
CA VAL A 92 9.62 11.00 9.17
C VAL A 92 9.86 11.12 10.67
N LYS A 93 9.07 10.43 11.50
CA LYS A 93 9.25 10.37 12.95
C LYS A 93 10.10 9.18 13.40
N SER A 94 10.24 8.16 12.54
CA SER A 94 10.93 6.92 12.89
C SER A 94 12.41 6.95 12.53
N ALA A 95 12.78 7.71 11.50
CA ALA A 95 14.15 7.78 10.99
C ALA A 95 14.38 9.07 10.19
N ASP A 96 15.64 9.40 9.88
CA ASP A 96 16.03 10.56 9.07
C ASP A 96 15.80 10.27 7.58
N VAL A 97 14.52 10.38 7.17
CA VAL A 97 14.07 10.18 5.79
C VAL A 97 13.30 11.40 5.28
N MET A 98 13.40 11.63 3.98
CA MET A 98 12.60 12.61 3.25
C MET A 98 11.44 11.93 2.52
N ILE A 99 10.29 12.61 2.49
CA ILE A 99 9.19 12.23 1.62
C ILE A 99 9.53 12.69 0.21
N GLY A 100 9.79 11.74 -0.67
CA GLY A 100 9.98 11.99 -2.10
C GLY A 100 8.65 12.22 -2.81
N PHE A 101 7.67 11.36 -2.55
CA PHE A 101 6.33 11.46 -3.13
C PHE A 101 5.28 10.84 -2.21
N LEU A 102 4.13 11.50 -2.09
CA LEU A 102 2.98 11.02 -1.31
C LEU A 102 1.73 11.13 -2.17
N ASP A 103 1.15 9.98 -2.52
CA ASP A 103 -0.09 9.91 -3.29
C ASP A 103 -1.23 9.28 -2.48
N ARG A 104 -2.12 10.15 -2.02
CA ARG A 104 -3.34 9.79 -1.29
C ARG A 104 -4.50 9.36 -2.18
N PHE A 105 -4.30 9.23 -3.49
CA PHE A 105 -5.29 8.72 -4.45
C PHE A 105 -4.97 7.28 -4.86
N SER A 106 -3.69 6.97 -5.13
CA SER A 106 -3.27 5.60 -5.46
C SER A 106 -2.85 4.78 -4.24
N GLY A 107 -2.37 5.43 -3.18
CA GLY A 107 -1.83 4.74 -2.01
C GLY A 107 -0.30 4.58 -2.02
N THR A 108 0.39 5.28 -2.92
CA THR A 108 1.84 5.19 -3.09
C THR A 108 2.56 6.17 -2.17
N LEU A 109 3.56 5.68 -1.42
CA LEU A 109 4.53 6.48 -0.67
C LEU A 109 5.93 6.18 -1.19
N ILE A 110 6.68 7.21 -1.53
CA ILE A 110 8.11 7.14 -1.87
C ILE A 110 8.91 7.92 -0.84
N LEU A 111 9.89 7.26 -0.23
CA LEU A 111 10.83 7.82 0.73
C LEU A 111 12.24 7.84 0.13
N THR A 112 13.04 8.82 0.52
CA THR A 112 14.47 8.90 0.19
C THR A 112 15.31 9.17 1.44
N GLY A 113 16.53 8.65 1.46
CA GLY A 113 17.41 8.73 2.61
C GLY A 113 18.52 7.70 2.53
N SER A 114 19.22 7.46 3.63
CA SER A 114 20.17 6.35 3.70
C SER A 114 19.42 5.01 3.76
N GLN A 115 20.07 3.93 3.30
CA GLN A 115 19.47 2.60 3.25
C GLN A 115 18.93 2.15 4.62
N THR A 116 19.71 2.36 5.68
CA THR A 116 19.34 1.98 7.06
C THR A 116 18.16 2.79 7.58
N GLU A 117 18.12 4.10 7.31
CA GLU A 117 17.02 4.98 7.75
C GLU A 117 15.71 4.63 7.03
N ILE A 118 15.78 4.36 5.72
CA ILE A 118 14.61 3.91 4.95
C ILE A 118 14.11 2.57 5.47
N ARG A 119 15.01 1.60 5.66
CA ARG A 119 14.62 0.28 6.17
C ARG A 119 13.92 0.39 7.52
N THR A 120 14.48 1.16 8.44
CA THR A 120 13.90 1.42 9.77
C THR A 120 12.51 2.05 9.64
N SER A 121 12.37 3.07 8.78
CA SER A 121 11.09 3.73 8.53
C SER A 121 10.02 2.77 7.99
N ILE A 122 10.36 1.95 7.00
CA ILE A 122 9.42 1.00 6.39
C ILE A 122 9.02 -0.09 7.40
N GLU A 123 9.98 -0.61 8.19
CA GLU A 123 9.71 -1.62 9.20
C GLU A 123 8.74 -1.10 10.27
N GLU A 124 8.89 0.14 10.75
CA GLU A 124 7.94 0.72 11.72
C GLU A 124 6.58 1.03 11.12
N ILE A 125 6.49 1.48 9.86
CA ILE A 125 5.20 1.62 9.17
C ILE A 125 4.49 0.27 9.12
N VAL A 126 5.15 -0.77 8.63
CA VAL A 126 4.56 -2.12 8.51
C VAL A 126 4.12 -2.65 9.87
N LYS A 127 4.95 -2.47 10.90
CA LYS A 127 4.66 -2.89 12.28
C LYS A 127 3.44 -2.17 12.84
N TYR A 128 3.39 -0.84 12.77
CA TYR A 128 2.25 -0.06 13.26
C TYR A 128 0.95 -0.42 12.55
N PHE A 129 0.97 -0.54 11.23
CA PHE A 129 -0.21 -0.89 10.45
C PHE A 129 -0.72 -2.30 10.76
N ARG A 130 0.19 -3.27 10.92
CA ARG A 130 -0.15 -4.63 11.32
C ARG A 130 -0.72 -4.70 12.74
N GLU A 131 -0.06 -4.04 13.69
CA GLU A 131 -0.31 -4.24 15.11
C GLU A 131 -1.38 -3.29 15.67
N ALA A 132 -1.33 -2.01 15.34
CA ALA A 132 -2.30 -1.02 15.82
C ALA A 132 -3.55 -0.98 14.93
N LEU A 133 -3.38 -0.84 13.62
CA LEU A 133 -4.50 -0.63 12.69
C LEU A 133 -5.11 -1.93 12.11
N LYS A 134 -4.47 -3.07 12.40
CA LYS A 134 -4.89 -4.42 11.98
C LYS A 134 -5.01 -4.56 10.46
N TYR A 135 -4.02 -4.06 9.73
CA TYR A 135 -3.88 -4.25 8.29
C TYR A 135 -3.29 -5.63 8.02
N LYS A 136 -3.64 -6.21 6.87
CA LYS A 136 -2.83 -7.29 6.30
C LYS A 136 -1.57 -6.63 5.72
N THR A 137 -0.39 -7.19 5.99
CA THR A 137 0.87 -6.59 5.53
C THR A 137 1.75 -7.63 4.84
N CYS A 138 2.43 -7.22 3.78
CA CYS A 138 3.52 -7.99 3.20
C CYS A 138 4.80 -7.89 4.04
N LEU A 139 5.81 -8.67 3.68
CA LEU A 139 7.14 -8.57 4.27
C LEU A 139 7.89 -7.38 3.66
N VAL A 140 8.77 -6.77 4.44
CA VAL A 140 9.73 -5.80 3.92
C VAL A 140 10.75 -6.55 3.06
N THR A 141 10.92 -6.07 1.84
CA THR A 141 11.86 -6.63 0.85
C THR A 141 12.93 -5.59 0.53
N GLU A 142 14.11 -6.03 0.10
CA GLU A 142 15.24 -5.14 -0.14
C GLU A 142 16.07 -5.63 -1.33
N ARG A 143 16.62 -4.70 -2.12
CA ARG A 143 17.57 -4.98 -3.20
C ARG A 143 18.60 -3.86 -3.36
#